data_AF-A0A2D7VU94-F1
#
_entry.id   AF-A0A2D7VU94-F1
#
_cell.length_a   1.000
_cell.length_b   1.000
_cell.length_c   1.000
_cell.angle_alpha   90.00
_cell.angle_beta   90.00
_cell.angle_gamma   90.00
#
_symmetry.space_group_name_H-M   'P 1'
#
loop_
_entity.id
_entity.type
_entity.pdbx_description
1 polymer ?
#
loop_
_entity_poly.entity_id
_entity_poly.type
_entity_poly.pdbx_seq_one_letter_code
_entity_poly.pdbx_strand_id
1 'polypeptide(L)'
;MADMETMILNKTEIAHKIKRMAYQIYEANVSEDEVIIAGIQSNGYVLAEKLKRVVEKISPLKVKLCKVKINKKDPLAPITTSLSAENYTNGS
;
A
#
# COMPACT_ATOMS: atom_id res chain seq x y z
N MET A 1 -30.05 1.51 24.22
CA MET A 1 -28.67 1.97 24.48
C MET A 1 -28.02 2.20 23.13
N ALA A 2 -27.54 3.41 22.86
CA ALA A 2 -26.93 3.75 21.57
C ALA A 2 -25.44 3.33 21.59
N ASP A 3 -25.02 2.55 20.59
CA ASP A 3 -23.62 2.27 20.30
C ASP A 3 -22.89 3.60 20.04
N MET A 4 -22.00 3.99 20.95
CA MET A 4 -21.23 5.22 20.84
C MET A 4 -19.99 4.93 20.00
N GLU A 5 -20.11 5.09 18.68
CA GLU A 5 -18.98 4.97 17.76
C GLU A 5 -17.87 5.95 18.17
N THR A 6 -16.74 5.42 18.61
CA THR A 6 -15.57 6.24 18.97
C THR A 6 -14.72 6.45 17.72
N MET A 7 -14.60 7.70 17.28
CA MET A 7 -13.72 8.05 16.17
C MET A 7 -12.26 7.84 16.56
N ILE A 8 -11.64 6.78 16.04
CA ILE A 8 -10.23 6.48 16.30
C ILE A 8 -9.25 7.29 15.46
N LEU A 9 -9.67 7.76 14.27
CA LEU A 9 -8.87 8.59 13.37
C LEU A 9 -9.75 9.53 12.54
N ASN A 10 -9.41 10.81 12.56
CA ASN A 10 -9.96 11.81 11.66
C ASN A 10 -9.15 11.94 10.35
N LYS A 11 -9.68 12.71 9.38
CA LYS A 11 -9.06 12.88 8.06
C LYS A 11 -7.63 13.44 8.12
N THR A 12 -7.36 14.37 9.02
CA THR A 12 -6.04 14.99 9.20
C THR A 12 -5.05 13.98 9.76
N GLU A 13 -5.45 13.19 10.76
CA GLU A 13 -4.62 12.15 11.35
C GLU A 13 -4.26 11.06 10.34
N ILE A 14 -5.23 10.65 9.51
CA ILE A 14 -4.99 9.70 8.40
C ILE A 14 -3.96 10.28 7.42
N ALA A 15 -4.13 11.55 7.00
CA ALA A 15 -3.21 12.19 6.07
C ALA A 15 -1.79 12.28 6.63
N HIS A 16 -1.63 12.65 7.92
CA HIS A 16 -0.33 12.69 8.58
C HIS A 16 0.33 11.32 8.69
N LYS A 17 -0.45 10.27 9.02
CA LYS A 17 0.07 8.90 9.07
C LYS A 17 0.53 8.42 7.69
N ILE A 18 -0.24 8.69 6.63
CA ILE A 18 0.17 8.37 5.26
C ILE A 18 1.43 9.12 4.87
N LYS A 19 1.53 10.42 5.17
CA LYS A 19 2.73 11.21 4.90
C LYS A 19 3.96 10.66 5.62
N ARG A 20 3.81 10.26 6.89
CA ARG A 20 4.90 9.64 7.65
C ARG A 20 5.35 8.31 7.03
N MET A 21 4.40 7.45 6.64
CA MET A 21 4.73 6.19 5.95
C MET A 21 5.46 6.46 4.62
N ALA A 22 5.06 7.49 3.88
CA ALA A 22 5.69 7.83 2.61
C ALA A 22 7.16 8.25 2.78
N TYR A 23 7.48 9.09 3.79
CA TYR A 23 8.87 9.44 4.08
C TYR A 23 9.70 8.22 4.46
N GLN A 24 9.16 7.35 5.31
CA GLN A 24 9.85 6.11 5.71
C GLN A 24 10.17 5.21 4.52
N ILE A 25 9.23 5.08 3.57
CA ILE A 25 9.45 4.33 2.33
C ILE A 25 10.57 4.98 1.52
N TYR A 26 10.55 6.29 1.33
CA TYR A 26 11.58 6.98 0.56
C TYR A 26 12.96 6.86 1.20
N GLU A 27 13.07 7.11 2.51
CA GLU A 27 14.34 7.04 3.25
C GLU A 27 14.94 5.63 3.21
N ALA A 28 14.10 4.60 3.34
CA ALA A 28 14.55 3.20 3.29
C ALA A 28 14.96 2.73 1.88
N ASN A 29 14.54 3.44 0.82
CA ASN A 29 14.76 3.05 -0.58
C ASN A 29 15.40 4.20 -1.38
N VAL A 30 16.23 5.03 -0.74
CA VAL A 30 16.85 6.21 -1.38
C VAL A 30 17.76 5.86 -2.55
N SER A 31 18.31 4.65 -2.56
CA SER A 31 19.19 4.13 -3.62
C SER A 31 18.42 3.44 -4.75
N GLU A 32 17.10 3.29 -4.62
CA GLU A 32 16.26 2.59 -5.59
C GLU A 32 15.55 3.61 -6.50
N ASP A 33 15.40 3.27 -7.78
CA ASP A 33 14.64 4.09 -8.73
C ASP A 33 13.13 3.79 -8.68
N GLU A 34 12.76 2.60 -8.21
CA GLU A 34 11.38 2.09 -8.21
C GLU A 34 11.08 1.24 -6.99
N VAL A 35 9.84 1.35 -6.48
CA VAL A 35 9.29 0.44 -5.48
C VAL A 35 7.91 -0.07 -5.88
N ILE A 36 7.56 -1.23 -5.32
CA ILE A 36 6.26 -1.86 -5.52
C ILE A 36 5.48 -1.80 -4.20
N ILE A 37 4.33 -1.13 -4.22
CA ILE A 37 3.40 -1.12 -3.09
C ILE A 37 2.26 -2.08 -3.40
N ALA A 38 2.15 -3.14 -2.59
CA ALA A 38 1.09 -4.14 -2.70
C ALA A 38 -0.03 -3.88 -1.68
N GLY A 39 -1.27 -3.78 -2.17
CA GLY A 39 -2.46 -3.61 -1.35
C GLY A 39 -3.44 -4.76 -1.49
N ILE A 40 -3.86 -5.35 -0.37
CA ILE A 40 -4.89 -6.39 -0.34
C ILE A 40 -6.23 -5.79 -0.80
N GLN A 41 -6.94 -6.52 -1.67
CA GLN A 41 -8.23 -6.12 -2.23
C GLN A 41 -9.20 -5.67 -1.13
N SER A 42 -10.01 -4.66 -1.45
CA SER A 42 -10.82 -3.80 -0.56
C SER A 42 -10.00 -2.63 0.00
N ASN A 43 -9.95 -2.46 1.33
CA ASN A 43 -9.42 -1.27 1.97
C ASN A 43 -7.88 -1.15 1.87
N GLY A 44 -7.18 -2.28 1.83
CA GLY A 44 -5.71 -2.30 1.68
C GLY A 44 -5.26 -1.68 0.36
N TYR A 45 -5.98 -1.96 -0.73
CA TYR A 45 -5.70 -1.38 -2.04
C TYR A 45 -5.98 0.13 -2.07
N VAL A 46 -7.06 0.60 -1.45
CA VAL A 46 -7.37 2.04 -1.36
C VAL A 46 -6.30 2.80 -0.58
N LEU A 47 -5.78 2.21 0.50
CA LEU A 47 -4.66 2.80 1.24
C LEU A 47 -3.38 2.82 0.39
N ALA A 48 -3.08 1.72 -0.31
CA ALA A 48 -1.93 1.64 -1.22
C ALA A 48 -1.97 2.71 -2.31
N GLU A 49 -3.14 2.96 -2.92
CA GLU A 49 -3.33 4.03 -3.91
C GLU A 49 -3.04 5.42 -3.33
N LYS A 50 -3.52 5.69 -2.11
CA LYS A 50 -3.23 6.97 -1.43
C LYS A 50 -1.75 7.10 -1.09
N LEU A 51 -1.13 6.01 -0.62
CA LEU A 51 0.27 6.01 -0.25
C LEU A 51 1.18 6.22 -1.46
N LYS A 52 0.91 5.53 -2.59
CA LYS A 52 1.59 5.77 -3.87
C LYS A 52 1.61 7.25 -4.23
N ARG A 53 0.45 7.91 -4.22
CA ARG A 53 0.35 9.34 -4.59
C ARG A 53 1.19 10.24 -3.68
N VAL A 54 1.29 9.91 -2.39
CA VAL A 54 2.07 10.71 -1.45
C VAL A 54 3.57 10.45 -1.62
N VAL A 55 3.98 9.20 -1.81
CA VAL A 55 5.39 8.84 -2.09
C VAL A 55 5.89 9.52 -3.37
N GLU A 56 5.16 9.40 -4.48
CA GLU A 56 5.50 10.05 -5.77
C GLU A 56 5.48 11.58 -5.67
N LYS A 57 4.75 12.16 -4.71
CA LYS A 57 4.73 13.61 -4.49
C LYS A 57 5.95 14.12 -3.71
N ILE A 58 6.49 13.31 -2.80
CA ILE A 58 7.59 13.73 -1.92
C ILE A 58 8.96 13.25 -2.38
N SER A 59 9.02 12.36 -3.38
CA SER A 59 10.25 11.70 -3.82
C SER A 59 10.25 11.48 -5.33
N PRO A 60 11.44 11.33 -5.96
CA PRO A 60 11.55 10.96 -7.37
C PRO A 60 11.25 9.47 -7.63
N LEU A 61 11.01 8.69 -6.58
CA LEU A 61 10.79 7.25 -6.63
C LEU A 61 9.57 6.90 -7.49
N LYS A 62 9.75 6.00 -8.46
CA LYS A 62 8.62 5.45 -9.21
C LYS A 62 7.89 4.42 -8.35
N VAL A 63 6.57 4.49 -8.31
CA VAL A 63 5.77 3.55 -7.50
C VAL A 63 4.85 2.73 -8.38
N LYS A 64 5.07 1.41 -8.43
CA LYS A 64 4.13 0.45 -9.02
C LYS A 64 3.14 -0.05 -7.98
N LEU A 65 1.87 -0.17 -8.36
CA LEU A 65 0.84 -0.74 -7.49
C LEU A 65 0.58 -2.19 -7.85
N CYS A 66 0.51 -3.03 -6.81
CA CYS A 66 0.09 -4.42 -6.91
C CYS A 66 -1.19 -4.64 -6.12
N LYS A 67 -2.25 -5.11 -6.78
CA LYS A 67 -3.48 -5.55 -6.11
C LYS A 67 -3.36 -7.02 -5.76
N VAL A 68 -3.45 -7.33 -4.47
CA VAL A 68 -3.43 -8.70 -3.97
C VAL A 68 -4.86 -9.17 -3.74
N LYS A 69 -5.29 -10.23 -4.39
CA LYS A 69 -6.61 -10.84 -4.20
C LYS A 69 -6.44 -12.14 -3.44
N ILE A 70 -7.15 -12.25 -2.32
CA ILE A 70 -7.15 -13.42 -1.43
C ILE A 70 -8.56 -13.97 -1.39
N ASN A 71 -8.72 -15.27 -1.66
CA ASN A 71 -9.99 -15.94 -1.49
C ASN A 71 -10.21 -16.27 0.00
N LYS A 72 -10.94 -15.42 0.72
CA LYS A 72 -11.20 -15.64 2.15
C LYS A 72 -12.08 -16.86 2.45
N LYS A 73 -12.79 -17.40 1.46
CA LYS A 73 -13.62 -18.60 1.61
C LYS A 73 -12.80 -19.90 1.50
N ASP A 74 -11.64 -19.81 0.87
CA ASP A 74 -10.69 -20.91 0.75
C ASP A 74 -9.26 -20.34 0.93
N PRO A 75 -8.77 -20.28 2.17
CA PRO A 75 -7.46 -19.69 2.49
C PRO A 75 -6.27 -20.44 1.88
N LEU A 76 -6.47 -21.70 1.46
CA LEU A 76 -5.45 -22.52 0.80
C LEU A 76 -5.43 -22.27 -0.72
N ALA A 77 -6.45 -21.60 -1.26
CA ALA A 77 -6.45 -21.21 -2.66
C ALA A 77 -5.28 -20.25 -2.97
N PRO A 78 -4.73 -20.32 -4.18
CA PRO A 78 -3.61 -19.46 -4.58
C PRO A 78 -3.95 -17.97 -4.43
N ILE A 79 -3.02 -17.22 -3.84
CA ILE A 79 -3.08 -15.76 -3.83
C ILE A 79 -2.85 -15.27 -5.26
N THR A 80 -3.73 -14.41 -5.76
CA THR A 80 -3.57 -13.84 -7.11
C THR A 80 -3.20 -12.37 -7.01
N THR A 81 -2.24 -11.95 -7.81
CA THR A 81 -1.73 -10.58 -7.84
C THR A 81 -1.98 -9.93 -9.20
N SER A 82 -2.18 -8.60 -9.23
CA SER A 82 -2.35 -7.89 -10.51
C SER A 82 -1.04 -7.74 -11.28
N LEU A 83 0.10 -7.81 -10.60
CA LEU A 83 1.41 -7.93 -11.23
C LEU A 83 1.79 -9.42 -11.27
N SER A 84 2.41 -9.87 -12.38
CA SER A 84 3.02 -11.19 -12.42
C SER A 84 4.24 -11.26 -11.49
N ALA A 85 4.61 -12.45 -11.04
CA ALA A 85 5.76 -12.66 -10.16
C ALA A 85 7.03 -12.01 -10.71
N GLU A 86 7.27 -12.19 -12.01
CA GLU A 86 8.39 -11.62 -12.76
C GLU A 86 8.51 -10.09 -12.63
N ASN A 87 7.40 -9.38 -12.38
CA ASN A 87 7.41 -7.92 -12.23
C ASN A 87 7.77 -7.44 -10.81
N TYR A 88 7.86 -8.34 -9.83
CA TYR A 88 8.21 -7.99 -8.44
C TYR A 88 9.28 -8.88 -7.79
N THR A 89 9.67 -9.99 -8.42
CA THR A 89 10.92 -10.66 -8.09
C THR A 89 12.06 -9.94 -8.81
N ASN A 90 12.95 -9.34 -8.03
CA ASN A 90 14.24 -8.89 -8.55
C ASN A 90 14.95 -10.13 -9.09
N GLY A 91 15.03 -10.25 -10.41
CA GLY A 91 15.70 -11.36 -11.07
C GLY A 91 17.19 -11.30 -10.75
N SER A 92 17.67 -12.30 -10.02
CA SER A 92 19.06 -12.75 -10.04
C SER A 92 19.03 -14.25 -10.27
#